data_AF-A0ABD5E5H1-F1
#
_entry.id   AF-A0ABD5E5H1-F1
#
_cell.length_a   1.000
_cell.length_b   1.000
_cell.length_c   1.000
_cell.angle_alpha   90.00
_cell.angle_beta   90.00
_cell.angle_gamma   90.00
#
_symmetry.space_group_name_H-M   'P 1'
#
loop_
_entity.id
_entity.type
_entity.pdbx_description
1 polymer ?
#
loop_
_entity_poly.entity_id
_entity_poly.type
_entity_poly.pdbx_seq_one_letter_code
_entity_poly.pdbx_strand_id
1 'polypeptide(L)'
;MPRWESDAQGRLERAALDLFETQGFEGIAVAQIADAAGLKERSFYRYFPNKREVLFAGNELEAHLVAQVEAADPDLTLIEAPLTALGTAEGIIRPREFLRRRGRVIAANPALPSAI
;
A
#
# COMPACT_ATOMS: atom_id res chain seq x y z
N MET A 1 9.60 -18.14 17.01
CA MET A 1 8.44 -17.30 17.39
C MET A 1 7.86 -16.71 16.12
N PRO A 2 6.53 -16.67 15.93
CA PRO A 2 5.97 -16.42 14.62
C PRO A 2 5.99 -14.90 14.30
N ARG A 3 6.49 -14.56 13.11
CA ARG A 3 6.85 -13.21 12.60
C ARG A 3 5.67 -12.24 12.34
N TRP A 4 4.51 -12.45 12.98
CA TRP A 4 3.27 -11.73 12.67
C TRP A 4 2.88 -10.66 13.70
N GLU A 5 3.50 -10.62 14.88
CA GLU A 5 3.43 -9.43 15.76
C GLU A 5 4.18 -8.22 15.16
N SER A 6 5.13 -8.46 14.24
CA SER A 6 6.07 -7.46 13.74
C SER A 6 5.61 -6.66 12.52
N ASP A 7 4.48 -6.99 11.88
CA ASP A 7 3.97 -6.23 10.72
C ASP A 7 3.00 -5.13 11.15
N ALA A 8 3.54 -4.12 11.85
CA ALA A 8 2.76 -2.95 12.27
C ALA A 8 2.20 -2.17 11.07
N GLN A 9 2.96 -2.09 9.97
CA GLN A 9 2.53 -1.38 8.77
C GLN A 9 1.34 -2.09 8.10
N GLY A 10 1.41 -3.39 7.85
CA GLY A 10 0.32 -4.14 7.25
C GLY A 10 -0.92 -4.26 8.15
N ARG A 11 -0.77 -4.13 9.48
CA ARG A 11 -1.91 -3.99 10.41
C ARG A 11 -2.62 -2.65 10.24
N LEU A 12 -1.87 -1.56 10.12
CA LEU A 12 -2.43 -0.22 9.85
C LEU A 12 -3.13 -0.17 8.47
N GLU A 13 -2.50 -0.73 7.45
CA GLU A 13 -3.05 -0.84 6.09
C GLU A 13 -4.39 -1.59 6.06
N ARG A 14 -4.49 -2.74 6.73
CA ARG A 14 -5.74 -3.50 6.83
C ARG A 14 -6.82 -2.77 7.62
N ALA A 15 -6.47 -2.24 8.79
CA ALA A 15 -7.42 -1.50 9.62
C ALA A 15 -7.98 -0.26 8.88
N ALA A 16 -7.13 0.45 8.14
CA ALA A 16 -7.55 1.59 7.33
C ALA A 16 -8.54 1.16 6.25
N LEU A 17 -8.24 0.09 5.50
CA LEU A 17 -9.16 -0.43 4.48
C LEU A 17 -10.51 -0.86 5.07
N ASP A 18 -10.51 -1.58 6.19
CA ASP A 18 -11.73 -2.02 6.87
C ASP A 18 -12.60 -0.82 7.27
N LEU A 19 -11.99 0.22 7.83
CA LEU A 19 -12.70 1.43 8.25
C LEU A 19 -13.18 2.26 7.06
N PHE A 20 -12.36 2.45 6.03
CA PHE A 20 -12.74 3.24 4.87
C PHE A 20 -13.87 2.59 4.05
N GLU A 21 -13.89 1.26 3.94
CA GLU A 21 -14.97 0.54 3.26
C GLU A 21 -16.29 0.59 4.03
N THR A 22 -16.26 0.66 5.37
CA THR A 22 -17.46 0.59 6.20
C THR A 22 -18.02 1.95 6.62
N GLN A 23 -17.15 2.95 6.82
CA GLN A 23 -17.50 4.25 7.40
C GLN A 23 -17.13 5.43 6.48
N GLY A 24 -16.53 5.16 5.32
CA GLY A 24 -16.07 6.17 4.38
C GLY A 24 -14.72 6.77 4.77
N PHE A 25 -14.02 7.35 3.79
CA PHE A 25 -12.68 7.91 4.00
C PHE A 25 -12.70 9.18 4.86
N GLU A 26 -13.63 10.11 4.58
CA GLU A 26 -13.66 11.43 5.22
C GLU A 26 -13.91 11.36 6.73
N GLY A 27 -14.85 10.50 7.15
CA GLY A 27 -15.29 10.38 8.55
C GLY A 27 -14.30 9.68 9.49
N ILE A 28 -13.17 9.17 8.98
CA ILE A 28 -12.21 8.40 9.76
C ILE A 28 -10.99 9.24 10.15
N ALA A 29 -10.65 9.19 11.44
CA ALA A 29 -9.45 9.79 12.02
C ALA A 29 -8.29 8.79 12.12
N VAL A 30 -7.05 9.30 12.12
CA VAL A 30 -5.82 8.50 12.27
C VAL A 30 -5.82 7.70 13.57
N ALA A 31 -6.29 8.29 14.67
CA ALA A 31 -6.40 7.61 15.96
C ALA A 31 -7.27 6.35 15.91
N GLN A 32 -8.38 6.38 15.15
CA GLN A 32 -9.28 5.22 15.01
C GLN A 32 -8.60 4.09 14.23
N ILE A 33 -7.83 4.43 13.18
CA ILE A 33 -7.06 3.44 12.41
C ILE A 33 -6.00 2.79 13.30
N ALA A 34 -5.26 3.60 14.06
CA ALA A 34 -4.24 3.09 14.97
C ALA A 34 -4.84 2.17 16.05
N ASP A 35 -5.96 2.59 16.66
CA ASP A 35 -6.65 1.81 17.68
C ASP A 35 -7.18 0.47 17.13
N ALA A 36 -7.83 0.50 15.96
CA ALA A 36 -8.30 -0.70 15.26
C ALA A 36 -7.14 -1.64 14.87
N ALA A 37 -5.97 -1.08 14.59
CA ALA A 37 -4.75 -1.85 14.34
C ALA A 37 -4.08 -2.35 15.63
N GLY A 38 -4.56 -1.99 16.82
CA GLY A 38 -3.95 -2.32 18.12
C GLY A 38 -2.63 -1.59 18.37
N LEU A 39 -2.52 -0.34 17.91
CA LEU A 39 -1.34 0.52 18.00
C LEU A 39 -1.73 1.89 18.58
N LYS A 40 -0.74 2.67 18.99
CA LYS A 40 -0.96 4.07 19.40
C LYS A 40 -0.91 5.00 18.18
N GLU A 41 -1.60 6.13 18.25
CA GLU A 41 -1.62 7.12 17.17
C GLU A 41 -0.22 7.59 16.77
N ARG A 42 0.68 7.81 17.74
CA ARG A 42 2.09 8.14 17.46
C ARG A 42 2.79 7.08 16.60
N SER A 43 2.41 5.80 16.74
CA SER A 43 2.97 4.72 15.92
C SER A 43 2.51 4.83 14.47
N PHE A 44 1.28 5.30 14.20
CA PHE A 44 0.81 5.54 12.83
C PHE A 44 1.74 6.51 12.10
N TYR A 45 2.01 7.66 12.72
CA TYR A 45 2.82 8.73 12.12
C TYR A 45 4.28 8.35 11.87
N ARG A 46 4.76 7.24 12.47
CA ARG A 46 6.07 6.66 12.14
C ARG A 46 6.09 6.03 10.75
N TYR A 47 4.96 5.51 10.28
CA TYR A 47 4.84 4.83 8.97
C TYR A 47 4.24 5.74 7.90
N PHE A 48 3.27 6.58 8.28
CA PHE A 48 2.50 7.37 7.33
C PHE A 48 2.33 8.81 7.81
N PRO A 49 2.61 9.83 6.99
CA PRO A 49 2.46 11.22 7.40
C PRO A 49 0.99 11.63 7.59
N ASN A 50 0.03 10.93 6.97
CA ASN A 50 -1.40 11.19 7.10
C ASN A 50 -2.24 9.95 6.72
N LYS A 51 -3.56 10.01 6.95
CA LYS A 51 -4.49 8.90 6.66
C LYS A 51 -4.60 8.53 5.19
N ARG A 52 -4.24 9.41 4.27
CA ARG A 52 -4.27 9.12 2.83
C ARG A 52 -3.12 8.21 2.45
N GLU A 53 -1.92 8.49 2.93
CA GLU A 53 -0.71 7.76 2.55
C GLU A 53 -0.74 6.28 2.95
N VAL A 54 -1.59 5.88 3.91
CA VAL A 54 -1.80 4.45 4.24
C VAL A 54 -2.34 3.64 3.05
N LEU A 55 -3.05 4.29 2.11
CA LEU A 55 -3.54 3.65 0.88
C LEU A 55 -2.42 3.50 -0.16
N PHE A 56 -1.47 4.43 -0.17
CA PHE A 56 -0.38 4.50 -1.17
C PHE A 56 0.92 3.87 -0.64
N ALA A 57 0.86 3.23 0.52
CA ALA A 57 1.92 2.39 1.03
C ALA A 57 2.30 1.33 -0.02
N GLY A 58 3.54 1.38 -0.50
CA GLY A 58 3.96 0.60 -1.67
C GLY A 58 4.85 1.33 -2.67
N ASN A 59 5.30 2.57 -2.41
CA ASN A 59 6.33 3.24 -3.23
C ASN A 59 7.62 2.42 -3.38
N GLU A 60 7.88 1.46 -2.47
CA GLU A 60 8.95 0.48 -2.63
C GLU A 60 8.79 -0.38 -3.89
N LEU A 61 7.55 -0.71 -4.29
CA LEU A 61 7.29 -1.45 -5.53
C LEU A 61 7.59 -0.59 -6.75
N GLU A 62 7.15 0.66 -6.78
CA GLU A 62 7.45 1.57 -7.90
C GLU A 62 8.95 1.80 -8.02
N ALA A 63 9.63 2.15 -6.93
CA ALA A 63 11.07 2.34 -6.91
C ALA A 63 11.83 1.08 -7.33
N HIS A 64 11.39 -0.10 -6.87
CA HIS A 64 11.95 -1.38 -7.29
C HIS A 64 11.74 -1.60 -8.79
N LEU A 65 10.53 -1.42 -9.31
CA LEU A 65 10.23 -1.62 -10.73
C LEU A 65 11.04 -0.68 -11.62
N VAL A 66 11.14 0.60 -11.26
CA VAL A 66 11.96 1.58 -11.99
C VAL A 66 13.42 1.13 -12.01
N ALA A 67 14.00 0.81 -10.85
CA ALA A 67 15.38 0.36 -10.77
C ALA A 67 15.64 -0.92 -11.57
N GLN A 68 14.69 -1.86 -11.58
CA GLN A 68 14.83 -3.12 -12.34
C GLN A 68 14.66 -2.92 -13.84
N VAL A 69 13.79 -2.00 -14.28
CA VAL A 69 13.64 -1.66 -15.70
C VAL A 69 14.88 -0.91 -16.20
N GLU A 70 15.42 0.02 -15.41
CA GLU A 70 16.67 0.74 -15.75
C GLU A 70 17.88 -0.18 -15.84
N ALA A 71 17.93 -1.23 -15.01
CA ALA A 71 18.98 -2.24 -15.02
C ALA A 71 18.74 -3.39 -16.01
N ALA A 72 17.60 -3.41 -16.70
CA ALA A 72 17.23 -4.50 -17.60
C ALA A 72 18.09 -4.50 -18.87
N ASP A 73 18.15 -5.64 -19.54
CA ASP A 73 18.79 -5.75 -20.84
C ASP A 73 18.09 -4.81 -21.84
N PRO A 74 18.83 -3.88 -22.50
CA PRO A 74 18.25 -2.92 -23.43
C PRO A 74 17.62 -3.54 -24.68
N ASP A 75 17.92 -4.81 -24.98
CA ASP A 75 17.32 -5.53 -26.11
C ASP A 75 15.92 -6.09 -25.77
N LEU A 76 15.50 -6.03 -24.50
CA LEU A 76 14.14 -6.43 -24.12
C LEU A 76 13.09 -5.47 -24.69
N THR A 77 11.97 -6.04 -25.12
CA THR A 77 10.85 -5.24 -25.59
C THR A 77 10.18 -4.46 -24.45
N LEU A 78 9.35 -3.48 -24.83
CA LEU A 78 8.53 -2.67 -23.92
C LEU A 78 7.70 -3.51 -22.93
N ILE A 79 7.30 -4.72 -23.30
CA ILE A 79 6.49 -5.60 -22.44
C ILE A 79 7.39 -6.52 -21.61
N GLU A 80 8.52 -6.98 -22.14
CA GLU A 80 9.39 -7.94 -21.46
C GLU A 80 10.16 -7.34 -20.30
N ALA A 81 10.67 -6.11 -20.42
CA ALA A 81 11.42 -5.46 -19.34
C ALA A 81 10.55 -5.28 -18.06
N PRO A 82 9.32 -4.74 -18.12
CA PRO A 82 8.44 -4.65 -16.96
C PRO A 82 8.01 -6.03 -16.41
N LEU A 83 7.76 -7.03 -17.26
CA LEU A 83 7.38 -8.37 -16.81
C LEU A 83 8.53 -9.04 -16.06
N THR A 84 9.76 -8.86 -16.52
CA THR A 84 10.97 -9.35 -15.85
C THR A 84 11.15 -8.65 -14.50
N ALA A 85 10.99 -7.32 -14.45
CA ALA A 85 11.02 -6.54 -13.21
C ALA A 85 9.94 -6.96 -12.20
N LEU A 86 8.72 -7.26 -12.66
CA LEU A 86 7.65 -7.79 -11.82
C LEU A 86 8.00 -9.17 -11.24
N GLY A 87 8.71 -10.01 -12.00
CA GLY A 87 9.19 -11.30 -11.56
C GLY A 87 10.17 -11.24 -10.38
N THR A 88 10.82 -10.09 -10.14
CA THR A 88 11.77 -9.90 -9.02
C THR A 88 11.15 -9.20 -7.81
N ALA A 89 9.89 -8.78 -7.89
CA ALA A 89 9.21 -8.03 -6.83
C ALA A 89 8.49 -8.91 -5.79
N GLU A 90 8.90 -10.19 -5.68
CA GLU A 90 8.32 -11.12 -4.71
C GLU A 90 8.48 -10.60 -3.27
N GLY A 91 7.41 -10.65 -2.49
CA GLY A 91 7.38 -10.13 -1.12
C GLY A 91 7.23 -8.61 -0.99
N ILE A 92 7.41 -7.85 -2.07
CA ILE A 92 7.13 -6.39 -2.12
C ILE A 92 5.68 -6.15 -2.55
N ILE A 93 5.22 -6.93 -3.55
CA ILE A 93 3.86 -6.84 -4.08
C ILE A 93 2.83 -7.15 -2.98
N ARG A 94 1.90 -6.21 -2.78
CA ARG A 94 0.76 -6.43 -1.89
C ARG A 94 -0.18 -7.50 -2.44
N PRO A 95 -0.82 -8.30 -1.56
CA PRO A 95 -1.78 -9.32 -2.00
C PRO A 95 -2.87 -8.74 -2.90
N ARG A 96 -3.30 -9.50 -3.91
CA ARG A 96 -4.34 -9.08 -4.88
C ARG A 96 -5.58 -8.49 -4.22
N GLU A 97 -6.02 -9.08 -3.10
CA GLU A 97 -7.19 -8.61 -2.38
C GLU A 97 -6.99 -7.19 -1.82
N PHE A 98 -5.82 -6.90 -1.25
CA PHE A 98 -5.48 -5.55 -0.79
C PHE A 98 -5.61 -4.52 -1.92
N LEU A 99 -5.02 -4.82 -3.09
CA LEU A 99 -5.05 -3.94 -4.25
C LEU A 99 -6.49 -3.69 -4.73
N ARG A 100 -7.35 -4.71 -4.72
CA ARG A 100 -8.77 -4.59 -5.10
C ARG A 100 -9.56 -3.74 -4.11
N ARG A 101 -9.38 -3.97 -2.81
CA ARG A 101 -10.03 -3.19 -1.74
C ARG A 101 -9.62 -1.72 -1.80
N ARG A 102 -8.31 -1.46 -1.92
CA ARG A 102 -7.76 -0.12 -2.14
C ARG A 102 -8.38 0.56 -3.35
N GLY A 103 -8.43 -0.13 -4.50
CA GLY A 103 -9.02 0.42 -5.72
C GLY A 103 -10.47 0.84 -5.54
N ARG A 104 -11.28 0.05 -4.82
CA ARG A 104 -12.67 0.40 -4.49
C ARG A 104 -12.76 1.64 -3.61
N VAL A 105 -11.91 1.75 -2.58
CA VAL A 105 -11.86 2.93 -1.70
C VAL A 105 -11.47 4.18 -2.50
N ILE A 106 -10.43 4.12 -3.33
CA ILE A 106 -10.00 5.27 -4.14
C ILE A 106 -11.10 5.68 -5.12
N ALA A 107 -11.69 4.73 -5.86
CA ALA A 107 -12.74 5.02 -6.83
C ALA A 107 -14.01 5.63 -6.20
N ALA A 108 -14.32 5.27 -4.95
CA ALA A 108 -15.46 5.82 -4.21
C ALA A 108 -15.20 7.24 -3.66
N ASN A 109 -13.97 7.74 -3.68
CA ASN A 109 -13.58 9.02 -3.08
C ASN A 109 -12.84 9.89 -4.09
N PRO A 110 -13.54 10.77 -4.85
CA PRO A 110 -12.95 11.58 -5.92
C PRO A 110 -11.83 12.55 -5.48
N ALA A 111 -11.75 12.86 -4.19
CA ALA A 111 -10.69 13.69 -3.62
C ALA A 111 -9.35 12.94 -3.46
N LEU A 112 -9.37 11.61 -3.54
CA LEU A 112 -8.16 10.79 -3.55
C LEU A 112 -7.56 10.78 -4.96
N PRO A 113 -6.24 10.94 -5.11
CA PRO A 113 -5.61 10.80 -6.41
C PRO A 113 -5.84 9.38 -6.94
N SER A 114 -6.09 9.26 -8.25
CA SER A 114 -6.04 7.95 -8.90
C SER A 114 -4.64 7.39 -8.73
N ALA A 115 -4.52 6.13 -8.32
CA ALA A 115 -3.25 5.43 -8.40
C ALA A 115 -2.85 5.37 -9.89
N ILE A 116 -1.84 6.15 -10.27
CA ILE A 116 -1.15 6.07 -11.56
C ILE A 116 0.15 5.35 -11.27
#